data_AF-X1K9C7-F1
#
_entry.id   AF-X1K9C7-F1
#
_cell.length_a   1.000
_cell.length_b   1.000
_cell.length_c   1.000
_cell.angle_alpha   90.00
_cell.angle_beta   90.00
_cell.angle_gamma   90.00
#
_symmetry.space_group_name_H-M   'P 1'
#
loop_
_entity.id
_entity.type
_entity.pdbx_description
1 polymer ?
#
loop_
_entity_poly.entity_id
_entity_poly.type
_entity_poly.pdbx_seq_one_letter_code
_entity_poly.pdbx_strand_id
1 'polypeptide(L)' 'MKVEKSSDVPKTSVELDGAKDVEIRWLISKDDGAENFAMRMFELRPGGHTPLHTHAHEHEAFIVEGEGA' A
#
# COMPACT_ATOMS: atom_id res chain seq x y z
N MET A 1 -13.58 -14.44 9.58
CA MET A 1 -12.65 -13.51 10.23
C MET A 1 -11.26 -13.85 9.75
N LYS A 2 -10.57 -12.91 9.09
CA LYS A 2 -9.22 -13.09 8.57
C LYS A 2 -8.22 -12.62 9.62
N VAL A 3 -7.25 -13.47 9.96
CA VAL A 3 -6.16 -13.15 10.89
C VAL A 3 -4.89 -13.78 10.33
N GLU A 4 -3.96 -12.94 9.88
CA GLU A 4 -2.67 -13.37 9.33
C GLU A 4 -1.60 -12.32 9.61
N LYS A 5 -0.33 -12.68 9.46
CA LYS A 5 0.76 -11.71 9.55
C LYS A 5 0.88 -10.96 8.23
N SER A 6 1.13 -9.66 8.29
CA SER A 6 1.38 -8.86 7.08
C SER A 6 2.56 -9.39 6.26
N SER A 7 3.55 -10.01 6.91
CA SER A 7 4.71 -10.64 6.26
C SER A 7 4.33 -11.75 5.29
N ASP A 8 3.21 -12.42 5.53
CA ASP A 8 2.77 -13.62 4.81
C ASP A 8 1.94 -13.26 3.56
N VAL A 9 1.47 -12.00 3.47
CA VAL A 9 0.78 -11.45 2.29
C VAL A 9 1.80 -11.10 1.21
N PRO A 10 1.70 -11.61 -0.02
CA PRO A 10 2.70 -11.34 -1.05
C PRO A 10 2.82 -9.84 -1.34
N LYS A 11 4.07 -9.40 -1.56
CA LYS A 11 4.34 -8.07 -2.11
C LYS A 11 4.30 -8.11 -3.62
N THR A 12 3.81 -7.03 -4.21
CA THR A 12 3.94 -6.77 -5.65
C THR A 12 4.49 -5.37 -5.87
N SER A 13 5.23 -5.17 -6.95
CA SER A 13 5.64 -3.83 -7.38
C SER A 13 4.42 -2.95 -7.67
N VAL A 14 4.53 -1.66 -7.37
CA VAL A 14 3.51 -0.67 -7.77
C VAL A 14 3.75 -0.28 -9.22
N GLU A 15 2.93 -0.80 -10.11
CA GLU A 15 2.97 -0.55 -11.56
C GLU A 15 2.19 0.73 -11.93
N LEU A 16 2.69 1.88 -11.48
CA LEU A 16 2.18 3.20 -11.84
C LEU A 16 3.29 3.96 -12.57
N ASP A 17 2.98 4.62 -13.69
CA ASP A 17 3.97 5.41 -14.43
C ASP A 17 4.58 6.50 -13.53
N GLY A 18 5.91 6.56 -13.47
CA GLY A 18 6.65 7.42 -12.54
C GLY A 18 6.79 6.90 -11.11
N ALA A 19 6.27 5.72 -10.77
CA ALA A 19 6.61 5.07 -9.50
C ALA A 19 7.97 4.36 -9.60
N LYS A 20 8.74 4.39 -8.52
CA LYS A 20 10.06 3.76 -8.43
C LYS A 20 10.28 3.16 -7.05
N ASP A 21 10.75 1.92 -7.01
CA ASP A 21 11.14 1.21 -5.79
C ASP A 21 10.06 1.24 -4.68
N VAL A 22 8.79 1.10 -5.08
CA VAL A 22 7.64 1.00 -4.19
C VAL A 22 6.99 -0.38 -4.35
N GLU A 23 6.80 -1.07 -3.24
CA GLU A 23 6.07 -2.33 -3.17
C GLU A 23 4.76 -2.14 -2.39
N ILE A 24 3.76 -2.97 -2.69
CA ILE A 24 2.46 -2.97 -2.02
C ILE A 24 2.07 -4.38 -1.55
N ARG A 25 1.47 -4.45 -0.37
CA ARG A 25 0.71 -5.61 0.12
C ARG A 25 -0.76 -5.25 0.25
N TRP A 26 -1.64 -6.08 -0.30
CA TRP A 26 -3.09 -5.97 -0.13
C TRP A 26 -3.52 -6.78 1.10
N LEU A 27 -3.62 -6.11 2.26
CA LEU A 27 -3.89 -6.77 3.54
C LEU A 27 -5.37 -7.12 3.72
N ILE A 28 -6.23 -6.15 3.43
CA ILE A 28 -7.69 -6.31 3.43
C ILE A 28 -8.21 -5.73 2.12
N SER A 29 -8.91 -6.54 1.34
CA SER A 29 -9.47 -6.14 0.05
C SER A 29 -10.91 -6.64 -0.11
N LYS A 30 -11.50 -6.34 -1.27
CA LYS A 30 -12.79 -6.89 -1.67
C LYS A 30 -12.78 -8.42 -1.71
N ASP A 31 -11.65 -9.04 -2.04
CA ASP A 31 -11.50 -10.50 -2.09
C ASP A 31 -11.57 -11.14 -0.69
N ASP A 32 -11.29 -10.35 0.36
CA ASP A 32 -11.46 -10.73 1.76
C ASP A 32 -12.88 -10.47 2.29
N GLY A 33 -13.78 -9.93 1.45
CA GLY A 33 -15.15 -9.56 1.81
C GLY A 33 -15.30 -8.15 2.40
N ALA A 34 -14.31 -7.27 2.26
CA ALA A 34 -14.43 -5.88 2.70
C ALA A 34 -15.33 -5.07 1.73
N GLU A 35 -16.37 -4.44 2.29
CA GLU A 35 -17.38 -3.72 1.50
C GLU A 35 -17.07 -2.23 1.31
N ASN A 36 -16.36 -1.61 2.27
CA ASN A 36 -16.29 -0.15 2.37
C ASN A 36 -14.91 0.43 2.03
N PHE A 37 -13.82 -0.24 2.41
CA PHE A 37 -12.45 0.25 2.19
C PHE A 37 -11.47 -0.91 2.04
N ALA A 38 -10.29 -0.62 1.49
CA ALA A 38 -9.17 -1.55 1.42
C ALA A 38 -8.03 -1.07 2.33
N MET A 39 -7.37 -2.02 2.99
CA MET A 39 -6.15 -1.76 3.78
C MET A 39 -4.95 -2.28 3.01
N ARG A 40 -3.98 -1.41 2.76
CA ARG A 40 -2.77 -1.69 1.98
C ARG A 40 -1.56 -1.25 2.78
N MET A 41 -0.48 -2.01 2.70
CA MET A 41 0.81 -1.62 3.26
C MET A 41 1.77 -1.33 2.11
N PHE A 42 2.26 -0.09 2.08
CA PHE A 42 3.26 0.34 1.12
C PHE A 42 4.63 0.32 1.78
N GLU A 43 5.62 -0.18 1.06
CA GLU A 43 7.02 -0.21 1.49
C GLU A 43 7.86 0.49 0.42
N LEU A 44 8.53 1.58 0.79
CA LEU A 44 9.36 2.37 -0.10
C LEU A 44 10.82 2.14 0.25
N ARG A 45 11.66 1.84 -0.75
CA ARG A 45 13.12 1.80 -0.56
C ARG A 45 13.69 3.23 -0.51
N PRO A 46 14.92 3.44 -0.03
CA PRO A 46 15.58 4.74 -0.09
C PRO A 46 15.57 5.33 -1.51
N GLY A 47 15.01 6.54 -1.65
CA GLY A 47 14.83 7.22 -2.95
C GLY A 47 13.63 6.74 -3.78
N GLY A 48 12.87 5.75 -3.28
CA GLY A 48 11.61 5.31 -3.86
C GLY A 48 10.52 6.37 -3.72
N HIS A 49 9.62 6.41 -4.69
CA HIS A 49 8.57 7.43 -4.77
C HIS A 49 7.42 6.99 -5.66
N THR A 50 6.30 7.69 -5.52
CA THR A 50 5.18 7.66 -6.46
C THR A 50 5.05 9.03 -7.13
N PRO A 51 4.47 9.12 -8.34
CA PRO A 51 4.22 10.41 -8.97
C PRO A 51 3.20 11.21 -8.15
N LEU A 52 3.33 12.54 -8.18
CA LEU A 52 2.28 13.43 -7.69
C LEU A 52 1.00 13.19 -8.49
N HIS A 53 -0.09 12.88 -7.82
CA HIS A 53 -1.40 12.66 -8.45
C HIS A 53 -2.54 13.11 -7.52
N THR A 54 -3.75 13.13 -8.06
CA THR A 54 -4.98 13.45 -7.33
C THR A 54 -6.13 12.56 -7.79
N HIS A 55 -7.06 12.29 -6.89
CA HIS A 55 -8.27 11.51 -7.15
C HIS A 55 -9.34 11.87 -6.12
N ALA A 56 -10.59 11.53 -6.44
CA ALA A 56 -11.75 11.91 -5.63
C ALA A 56 -11.91 11.11 -4.32
N HIS A 57 -11.19 10.00 -4.16
CA HIS A 57 -11.19 9.23 -2.92
C HIS A 57 -10.10 9.72 -1.96
N GLU A 58 -10.37 9.63 -0.68
CA GLU A 58 -9.46 9.96 0.41
C GLU A 58 -8.34 8.93 0.58
N HIS A 59 -7.27 9.36 1.25
CA HIS A 59 -6.28 8.45 1.84
C HIS A 59 -6.29 8.64 3.35
N GLU A 60 -6.36 7.52 4.07
CA GLU A 60 -6.08 7.45 5.50
C GLU A 60 -4.79 6.66 5.68
N ALA A 61 -3.74 7.31 6.20
CA ALA A 61 -2.40 6.73 6.27
C ALA A 61 -1.87 6.74 7.71
N PHE A 62 -1.16 5.67 8.06
CA PHE A 62 -0.41 5.56 9.30
C PHE A 62 1.00 5.06 8.99
N ILE A 63 2.02 5.77 9.46
CA ILE A 63 3.42 5.39 9.26
C ILE A 63 3.79 4.33 10.30
N VAL A 64 4.03 3.11 9.82
CA VAL A 64 4.40 1.97 10.68
C VAL A 64 5.87 2.06 11.09
N GLU A 65 6.75 2.44 10.17
CA GLU A 65 8.19 2.54 10.37
C GLU A 65 8.82 3.51 9.36
N GLY A 66 9.94 4.12 9.75
CA GLY A 66 10.76 4.96 8.89
C GLY A 66 10.28 6.41 8.79
N GLU A 67 10.91 7.15 7.88
CA GLU A 67 10.61 8.54 7.58
C GLU A 67 10.67 8.77 6.07
N GLY A 68 9.85 9.71 5.57
CA GLY A 68 9.92 10.20 4.20
C GLY A 68 11.02 11.25 4.05
N ALA A 69 11.52 11.41 2.82
CA ALA A 69 12.48 12.46 2.47
C ALA A 69 11.79 13.81 2.19
#